data_AF-Q1IFK9-F1
#
_entry.id   AF-Q1IFK9-F1
#
_cell.length_a   1.000
_cell.length_b   1.000
_cell.length_c   1.000
_cell.angle_alpha   90.00
_cell.angle_beta   90.00
_cell.angle_gamma   90.00
#
_symmetry.space_group_name_H-M   'P 1'
#
loop_
_entity.id
_entity.type
_entity.pdbx_description
1 polymer ?
#
loop_
_entity_poly.entity_id
_entity_poly.type
_entity_poly.pdbx_seq_one_letter_code
_entity_poly.pdbx_strand_id
1 'polypeptide(L)' 'MARKKASIDFEQSLADLQALVERLENGELSLEESLAAFEQGIALTRDCQGALAQAEQKVQILLERDGELAAQPFDAEPEA' A
#
# COMPACT_ATOMS: atom_id res chain seq x y z
N MET A 1 -4.17 -16.23 -7.00
CA MET A 1 -4.95 -15.88 -5.78
C MET A 1 -4.37 -14.68 -5.02
N ALA A 2 -3.05 -14.55 -4.86
CA ALA A 2 -2.43 -13.47 -4.08
C ALA A 2 -2.79 -12.03 -4.51
N ARG A 3 -2.86 -11.74 -5.83
CA ARG A 3 -3.21 -10.39 -6.34
C ARG A 3 -4.60 -9.91 -5.91
N LYS A 4 -5.59 -10.82 -5.95
CA LYS A 4 -6.98 -10.50 -5.60
C LYS A 4 -7.12 -10.23 -4.10
N LYS A 5 -6.32 -10.91 -3.28
CA LYS A 5 -6.28 -10.67 -1.83
C LYS A 5 -5.76 -9.26 -1.53
N ALA A 6 -4.59 -8.89 -2.06
CA ALA A 6 -4.02 -7.55 -1.83
C ALA A 6 -4.93 -6.40 -2.30
N SER A 7 -5.63 -6.54 -3.43
CA SER A 7 -6.60 -5.52 -3.87
C SER A 7 -7.82 -5.45 -2.95
N ILE A 8 -8.34 -6.60 -2.50
CA ILE A 8 -9.45 -6.64 -1.53
C ILE A 8 -9.00 -6.01 -0.20
N ASP A 9 -7.77 -6.29 0.23
CA ASP A 9 -7.21 -5.74 1.47
C ASP A 9 -7.09 -4.20 1.40
N PHE A 10 -6.69 -3.64 0.26
CA PHE A 10 -6.64 -2.18 0.05
C PHE A 10 -8.04 -1.53 0.07
N GLU A 11 -8.96 -2.03 -0.77
CA GLU A 11 -10.31 -1.47 -0.87
C GLU A 11 -11.05 -1.54 0.47
N GLN A 12 -10.86 -2.64 1.21
CA GLN A 12 -11.44 -2.80 2.54
C GLN A 12 -10.82 -1.82 3.55
N SER A 13 -9.49 -1.69 3.58
CA SER A 13 -8.81 -0.77 4.50
C SER A 13 -9.18 0.69 4.21
N LEU A 14 -9.36 1.05 2.94
CA LEU A 14 -9.83 2.38 2.54
C LEU A 14 -11.27 2.62 2.97
N ALA A 15 -12.17 1.66 2.79
CA ALA A 15 -13.55 1.76 3.23
C ALA A 15 -13.66 1.89 4.76
N ASP A 16 -12.87 1.11 5.51
CA ASP A 16 -12.81 1.18 6.96
C ASP A 16 -12.29 2.56 7.43
N LEU A 17 -11.29 3.11 6.73
CA LEU A 17 -10.75 4.44 7.01
C LEU A 17 -11.80 5.53 6.75
N GLN A 18 -12.53 5.45 5.64
CA GLN A 18 -13.61 6.40 5.32
C GLN A 18 -14.71 6.39 6.38
N ALA A 19 -15.20 5.20 6.76
CA ALA A 19 -16.20 5.07 7.81
C ALA A 19 -15.70 5.59 9.16
N LEU A 20 -14.41 5.42 9.47
CA LEU A 20 -13.80 5.95 10.68
C LEU A 20 -13.74 7.48 10.66
N VAL A 21 -13.35 8.08 9.53
CA VAL A 21 -13.31 9.54 9.36
C VAL A 21 -14.71 10.12 9.49
N GLU A 22 -15.72 9.54 8.85
CA GLU A 22 -17.12 9.98 8.99
C GLU A 22 -17.57 9.98 10.45
N ARG A 23 -17.22 8.94 11.22
CA ARG A 23 -17.54 8.88 12.66
C ARG A 23 -16.84 9.96 13.48
N LEU A 24 -15.58 10.28 13.16
CA LEU A 24 -14.85 11.36 13.81
C LEU A 24 -15.47 12.73 13.48
N GLU A 25 -15.87 12.95 12.23
CA GLU A 25 -16.47 14.20 11.77
C GLU A 25 -17.87 14.44 12.34
N ASN A 26 -18.65 13.37 12.58
CA ASN A 26 -19.97 13.49 13.20
C ASN A 26 -19.93 14.01 14.65
N GLY A 27 -18.78 13.90 15.33
CA GLY A 27 -18.58 14.45 16.68
C GLY A 27 -19.35 13.72 17.79
N GLU A 28 -19.87 12.52 17.52
CA GLU A 28 -20.62 11.71 18.49
C GLU A 28 -19.72 10.92 19.45
N LEU A 29 -18.42 10.85 19.17
CA LEU A 29 -17.45 10.10 19.96
C LEU A 29 -17.01 10.91 21.18
N SER A 30 -16.86 10.22 22.31
CA SER A 30 -16.13 10.77 23.46
C SER A 30 -14.66 11.03 23.12
N LEU A 31 -13.95 11.74 23.99
CA LEU A 31 -12.51 12.01 23.80
C LEU A 31 -11.70 10.72 23.68
N GLU A 32 -11.96 9.73 24.54
CA GLU A 32 -11.24 8.44 24.54
C GLU A 32 -11.53 7.65 23.26
N GLU A 33 -12.79 7.60 22.83
CA GLU A 33 -13.19 6.96 21.57
C GLU A 33 -12.58 7.67 20.36
N SER A 34 -12.50 9.00 20.39
CA SER A 34 -11.88 9.79 19.33
C SER A 34 -10.38 9.51 19.22
N LEU A 35 -9.67 9.38 20.35
CA LEU A 35 -8.25 9.02 20.36
C LEU A 35 -8.04 7.59 19.83
N ALA A 36 -8.85 6.63 20.28
CA ALA A 36 -8.78 5.25 19.79
C ALA A 36 -9.08 5.15 18.28
N ALA A 37 -10.10 5.86 17.80
CA ALA A 37 -10.41 5.96 16.38
C ALA A 37 -9.25 6.61 15.61
N PHE A 38 -8.65 7.68 16.13
CA PHE A 38 -7.50 8.31 15.50
C PHE A 38 -6.31 7.34 15.34
N GLU A 39 -5.97 6.58 16.40
CA GLU A 39 -4.91 5.55 16.33
C GLU A 39 -5.20 4.48 15.27
N GLN A 40 -6.44 3.99 15.22
CA GLN A 40 -6.88 3.05 14.20
C GLN A 40 -6.80 3.65 12.79
N GLY A 41 -7.20 4.91 12.62
CA GLY A 41 -7.11 5.64 11.36
C GLY A 41 -5.67 5.78 10.86
N ILE A 42 -4.71 6.02 11.78
CA ILE A 42 -3.27 6.04 11.45
C ILE A 42 -2.79 4.66 10.98
N ALA A 43 -3.23 3.57 11.62
CA ALA A 43 -2.88 2.22 11.20
C ALA A 43 -3.41 1.91 9.79
N LEU A 44 -4.71 2.16 9.55
CA LEU A 44 -5.34 1.97 8.23
C LEU A 44 -4.66 2.81 7.14
N THR A 45 -4.31 4.07 7.45
CA THR A 45 -3.60 4.95 6.52
C THR A 45 -2.26 4.35 6.10
N ARG A 46 -1.50 3.79 7.05
CA ARG A 46 -0.20 3.14 6.77
C ARG A 46 -0.37 1.90 5.89
N ASP A 47 -1.39 1.10 6.15
CA ASP A 47 -1.69 -0.09 5.35
C ASP A 47 -2.05 0.29 3.90
N CYS A 48 -2.89 1.30 3.73
CA CYS A 48 -3.22 1.86 2.41
C CYS A 48 -1.97 2.38 1.67
N GLN A 49 -1.12 3.15 2.35
CA GLN A 49 0.14 3.66 1.78
C GLN A 49 1.08 2.51 1.38
N GLY A 50 1.21 1.49 2.21
CA GLY A 50 2.02 0.31 1.91
C GLY A 50 1.51 -0.46 0.70
N ALA A 51 0.19 -0.63 0.57
CA ALA A 51 -0.42 -1.27 -0.59
C ALA A 51 -0.20 -0.47 -1.89
N LEU A 52 -0.35 0.86 -1.83
CA LEU A 52 -0.07 1.75 -2.96
C LEU A 52 1.40 1.70 -3.38
N ALA A 53 2.34 1.79 -2.43
CA ALA A 53 3.77 1.68 -2.72
C ALA A 53 4.15 0.35 -3.40
N GLN A 54 3.53 -0.76 -2.96
CA GLN A 54 3.71 -2.06 -3.63
C GLN A 54 3.12 -2.09 -5.04
N ALA A 55 1.99 -1.40 -5.27
CA ALA A 55 1.39 -1.30 -6.59
C ALA A 55 2.27 -0.46 -7.53
N GLU A 56 2.75 0.70 -7.06
CA GLU A 56 3.68 1.57 -7.78
C GLU A 56 4.96 0.84 -8.17
N GLN A 57 5.61 0.13 -7.23
CA GLN A 57 6.80 -0.66 -7.53
C GLN A 57 6.54 -1.70 -8.63
N LYS A 58 5.38 -2.37 -8.60
CA LYS A 58 5.03 -3.36 -9.63
C LYS A 58 4.80 -2.69 -10.98
N VAL A 59 4.17 -1.52 -11.02
CA VAL A 59 4.00 -0.73 -12.24
C VAL A 59 5.38 -0.33 -12.80
N GLN A 60 6.28 0.14 -11.95
CA GLN A 60 7.64 0.50 -12.34
C GLN A 60 8.39 -0.69 -12.96
N ILE A 61 8.40 -1.85 -12.32
CA ILE A 61 9.03 -3.07 -12.86
C ILE A 61 8.41 -3.47 -14.21
N LEU A 62 7.09 -3.33 -14.38
CA LEU A 62 6.44 -3.65 -15.65
C LEU A 62 6.82 -2.66 -16.75
N LEU A 63 6.93 -1.37 -16.43
CA LEU A 63 7.39 -0.34 -17.37
C LEU A 63 8.86 -0.55 -17.76
N GLU A 64 9.73 -0.90 -16.81
CA GLU A 64 11.14 -1.24 -17.07
C GLU A 64 11.29 -2.52 -17.91
N ARG A 65 10.32 -3.45 -17.84
CA ARG A 65 10.31 -4.67 -18.67
C ARG A 65 9.73 -4.45 -20.06
N ASP A 66 8.74 -3.57 -20.19
CA ASP A 66 8.15 -3.21 -21.49
C ASP A 66 9.09 -2.28 -22.29
N GLY A 67 9.77 -1.36 -21.58
CA GLY A 67 10.88 -0.56 -22.11
C GLY A 67 12.23 -1.22 -21.82
N GLU A 68 12.57 -2.27 -22.56
CA GLU A 68 13.85 -3.00 -22.54
C GLU A 68 14.99 -2.43 -21.67
N LEU A 69 15.17 -2.99 -20.46
CA LEU A 69 16.50 -3.17 -19.87
C LEU A 69 16.81 -4.66 -19.82
N ALA A 70 17.19 -5.20 -20.98
CA ALA A 70 17.81 -6.51 -21.06
C ALA A 70 19.16 -6.47 -20.32
N ALA A 71 19.29 -7.27 -19.28
CA ALA A 71 20.57 -7.54 -18.65
C ALA A 71 21.48 -8.23 -19.69
N GLN A 72 22.54 -7.53 -20.12
CA GLN A 72 23.61 -8.17 -20.86
C GLN A 72 24.41 -9.07 -19.89
N PRO A 73 24.84 -10.26 -20.34
CA PRO A 73 25.63 -11.13 -19.50
C PRO A 73 26.91 -10.41 -19.06
N PHE A 74 27.19 -10.51 -17.77
CA PHE A 74 28.45 -10.05 -17.19
C PHE A 74 29.49 -11.12 -17.50
N ASP A 75 30.27 -10.91 -18.58
CA ASP A 75 31.47 -11.68 -18.84
C ASP A 75 32.52 -11.27 -17.78
N ALA A 76 32.46 -11.92 -16.63
CA ALA A 76 33.58 -11.97 -15.71
C ALA A 76 34.65 -12.82 -16.42
N GLU A 77 35.52 -12.17 -17.20
CA GLU A 77 36.73 -12.83 -17.67
C GLU A 77 37.46 -13.40 -16.44
N PRO A 78 37.68 -14.72 -16.36
CA PRO A 78 38.35 -15.31 -15.23
C PRO A 78 39.80 -14.86 -15.25
N GLU A 79 40.24 -14.32 -14.12
CA GLU A 79 41.62 -14.17 -13.72
C GLU A 79 42.47 -15.35 -14.23
N ALA A 80 43.50 -15.04 -15.02
CA ALA A 80 44.58 -15.95 -15.41
C ALA A 80 45.92 -15.34 -14.98
#